data_AF-A0A8J8NH58-F1
#
_entry.id   AF-A0A8J8NH58-F1
#
_cell.length_a   1.000
_cell.length_b   1.000
_cell.length_c   1.000
_cell.angle_alpha   90.00
_cell.angle_beta   90.00
_cell.angle_gamma   90.00
#
_symmetry.space_group_name_H-M   'P 1'
#
loop_
_entity.id
_entity.type
_entity.pdbx_description
1 polymer ?
#
loop_
_entity_poly.entity_id
_entity_poly.type
_entity_poly.pdbx_seq_one_letter_code
_entity_poly.pdbx_strand_id
1 'polypeptide(L)'
;MIINKYIKTDQMTSKSLLVLLLVTMSLATDSPALQQIRNKLDQNEYNSQLVDMLELSVAGGQLDKVFELLQKMIDDLTGQINAANLEHASRMAAFSASIDQLEANLASLQNEVQATNRQIGEISQSISTLTTTSVSVKKQLETINQREEQIRDNRAKEVESQETKQAAGSKILAALEDIHDRLVRAVISHEGSFLEESERLDIIKQIKKELGHKHPLALLLEVSAKQNSNQLQIR
;
A
#
# COMPACT_ATOMS: atom_id res chain seq x y z
N MET A 1 -12.61 26.96 -32.44
CA MET A 1 -11.83 28.04 -33.09
C MET A 1 -11.33 27.54 -34.44
N ILE A 2 -12.20 27.47 -35.45
CA ILE A 2 -11.88 26.98 -36.81
C ILE A 2 -12.64 27.85 -37.81
N ILE A 3 -12.10 29.02 -38.12
CA ILE A 3 -12.51 29.84 -39.28
C ILE A 3 -11.23 30.52 -39.79
N ASN A 4 -10.43 29.82 -40.61
CA ASN A 4 -9.38 30.48 -41.40
C ASN A 4 -8.80 29.60 -42.52
N LYS A 5 -9.62 29.10 -43.44
CA LYS A 5 -9.08 28.36 -44.61
C LYS A 5 -9.73 28.65 -45.97
N TYR A 6 -10.61 29.64 -46.09
CA TYR A 6 -11.33 29.91 -47.35
C TYR A 6 -11.04 31.27 -48.03
N ILE A 7 -10.06 32.05 -47.56
CA ILE A 7 -9.76 33.37 -48.17
C ILE A 7 -8.65 33.31 -49.25
N LYS A 8 -7.97 32.17 -49.44
CA LYS A 8 -6.77 32.12 -50.29
C LYS A 8 -7.02 31.80 -51.77
N THR A 9 -8.22 31.36 -52.14
CA THR A 9 -8.55 31.00 -53.53
C THR A 9 -8.97 32.18 -54.39
N ASP A 10 -9.49 33.26 -53.80
CA ASP A 10 -9.95 34.45 -54.54
C ASP A 10 -8.81 35.40 -54.94
N GLN A 11 -7.64 35.28 -54.30
CA GLN A 11 -6.46 36.08 -54.66
C GLN A 11 -5.73 35.58 -55.92
N MET A 12 -5.92 34.32 -56.33
CA MET A 12 -5.24 33.77 -57.52
C MET A 12 -5.98 34.10 -58.82
N THR A 13 -7.31 34.14 -58.78
CA THR A 13 -8.16 34.52 -59.92
C THR A 13 -7.97 36.00 -60.26
N SER A 14 -7.91 36.88 -59.25
CA SER A 14 -7.64 38.31 -59.43
C SER A 14 -6.25 38.57 -60.04
N LYS A 15 -5.21 37.87 -59.59
CA LYS A 15 -3.85 38.02 -60.13
C LYS A 15 -3.72 37.51 -61.56
N SER A 16 -4.37 36.39 -61.90
CA SER A 16 -4.38 35.88 -63.27
C SER A 16 -5.13 36.80 -64.23
N LEU A 17 -6.23 37.42 -63.78
CA LEU A 17 -6.97 38.43 -64.54
C LEU A 17 -6.16 39.72 -64.75
N LEU A 18 -5.39 40.15 -63.74
CA LEU A 18 -4.51 41.31 -63.83
C LEU A 18 -3.35 41.07 -64.80
N VAL A 19 -2.80 39.85 -64.83
CA VAL A 19 -1.78 39.43 -65.81
C VAL A 19 -2.37 39.38 -67.21
N LEU A 20 -3.56 38.80 -67.41
CA LEU A 20 -4.23 38.77 -68.71
C LEU A 20 -4.55 40.18 -69.22
N LEU A 21 -4.98 41.08 -68.34
CA LEU A 21 -5.27 42.49 -68.67
C LEU A 21 -3.98 43.27 -69.02
N LEU A 22 -2.87 43.00 -68.32
CA LEU A 22 -1.55 43.55 -68.66
C LEU A 22 -1.01 43.01 -70.00
N VAL A 23 -1.21 41.73 -70.28
CA VAL A 23 -0.85 41.08 -71.56
C VAL A 23 -1.61 41.72 -72.72
N THR A 24 -2.90 42.06 -72.53
CA THR A 24 -3.67 42.76 -73.58
C THR A 24 -3.25 44.22 -73.77
N MET A 25 -2.73 44.88 -72.73
CA MET A 25 -2.25 46.27 -72.84
C MET A 25 -0.81 46.36 -73.37
N SER A 26 0.01 45.32 -73.25
CA SER A 26 1.37 45.28 -73.82
C SER A 26 1.41 45.00 -75.32
N LEU A 27 0.33 44.47 -75.91
CA LEU A 27 0.20 44.25 -77.36
C LEU A 27 0.15 45.55 -78.19
N ALA A 28 0.08 46.73 -77.56
CA ALA A 28 -0.12 47.99 -78.27
C ALA A 28 1.11 48.90 -78.39
N THR A 29 2.21 48.69 -77.66
CA THR A 29 3.39 49.59 -77.74
C THR A 29 4.69 48.94 -77.25
N ASP A 30 5.79 49.13 -77.99
CA ASP A 30 7.17 48.95 -77.54
C ASP A 30 7.42 49.85 -76.30
N SER A 31 7.23 49.33 -75.09
CA SER A 31 7.17 50.13 -73.87
C SER A 31 8.21 49.72 -72.82
N PRO A 32 8.89 50.67 -72.16
CA PRO A 32 9.79 50.44 -71.02
C PRO A 32 9.12 49.75 -69.81
N ALA A 33 7.80 49.58 -69.83
CA ALA A 33 7.06 48.76 -68.88
C ALA A 33 7.49 47.28 -68.91
N LEU A 34 7.82 46.71 -70.07
CA LEU A 34 8.29 45.32 -70.18
C LEU A 34 9.63 45.11 -69.47
N GLN A 35 10.54 46.09 -69.51
CA GLN A 35 11.83 46.03 -68.81
C GLN A 35 11.66 46.10 -67.28
N GLN A 36 10.68 46.87 -66.78
CA GLN A 36 10.37 46.90 -65.35
C GLN A 36 9.67 45.62 -64.87
N ILE A 37 8.85 45.01 -65.72
CA ILE A 37 8.22 43.71 -65.47
C ILE A 37 9.29 42.61 -65.43
N ARG A 38 10.23 42.59 -66.39
CA ARG A 38 11.38 41.67 -66.44
C ARG A 38 12.20 41.67 -65.14
N ASN A 39 12.60 42.85 -64.67
CA ASN A 39 13.37 42.98 -63.43
C ASN A 39 12.62 42.53 -62.16
N LYS A 40 11.28 42.53 -62.18
CA LYS A 40 10.45 42.03 -61.07
C LYS A 40 10.07 40.56 -61.21
N LEU A 41 10.07 40.02 -62.43
CA LEU A 41 9.68 38.64 -62.72
C LEU A 41 10.87 37.66 -62.71
N ASP A 42 12.12 38.10 -62.89
CA ASP A 42 13.34 37.26 -62.90
C ASP A 42 13.61 36.44 -61.61
N GLN A 43 12.77 36.56 -60.58
CA GLN A 43 12.91 35.82 -59.32
C GLN A 43 12.37 34.38 -59.37
N ASN A 44 11.70 33.96 -60.44
CA ASN A 44 11.11 32.63 -60.55
C ASN A 44 11.17 32.11 -62.01
N GLU A 45 11.57 30.86 -62.24
CA GLU A 45 11.70 30.28 -63.59
C GLU A 45 10.38 30.32 -64.40
N TYR A 46 9.23 30.26 -63.71
CA TYR A 46 7.91 30.44 -64.33
C TYR A 46 7.69 31.83 -64.89
N ASN A 47 8.21 32.82 -64.19
CA ASN A 47 8.02 34.22 -64.50
C ASN A 47 8.94 34.64 -65.67
N SER A 48 10.14 34.08 -65.78
CA SER A 48 11.01 34.29 -66.95
C SER A 48 10.40 33.65 -68.20
N GLN A 49 9.83 32.44 -68.10
CA GLN A 49 9.13 31.79 -69.21
C GLN A 49 7.89 32.57 -69.67
N LEU A 50 7.14 33.20 -68.75
CA LEU A 50 6.04 34.10 -69.11
C LEU A 50 6.50 35.37 -69.83
N VAL A 51 7.68 35.90 -69.47
CA VAL A 51 8.29 37.07 -70.13
C VAL A 51 8.77 36.70 -71.53
N ASP A 52 9.42 35.55 -71.70
CA ASP A 52 9.82 35.02 -73.01
C ASP A 52 8.60 34.84 -73.93
N MET A 53 7.48 34.35 -73.38
CA MET A 53 6.22 34.19 -74.09
C MET A 53 5.62 35.53 -74.56
N LEU A 54 5.72 36.56 -73.72
CA LEU A 54 5.30 37.92 -74.03
C LEU A 54 6.17 38.51 -75.16
N GLU A 55 7.49 38.37 -75.09
CA GLU A 55 8.43 38.81 -76.13
C GLU A 55 8.16 38.11 -77.47
N LEU A 56 7.89 36.80 -77.46
CA LEU A 56 7.54 36.02 -78.65
C LEU A 56 6.18 36.41 -79.26
N SER A 57 5.21 36.82 -78.43
CA SER A 57 3.89 37.27 -78.89
C SER A 57 3.93 38.66 -79.54
N VAL A 58 4.76 39.56 -79.02
CA VAL A 58 4.95 40.93 -79.53
C VAL A 58 5.77 40.96 -80.83
N ALA A 59 6.66 39.99 -81.04
CA ALA A 59 7.48 39.87 -82.25
C ALA A 59 6.72 39.40 -83.53
N GLY A 60 5.39 39.27 -83.48
CA GLY A 60 4.54 39.29 -84.69
C GLY A 60 4.51 38.03 -85.56
N GLY A 61 4.69 36.82 -85.03
CA GLY A 61 4.44 35.62 -85.85
C GLY A 61 4.77 34.22 -85.33
N GLN A 62 5.22 34.03 -84.09
CA GLN A 62 5.66 32.72 -83.58
C GLN A 62 4.69 32.09 -82.58
N LEU A 63 3.40 32.10 -82.95
CA LEU A 63 2.31 31.51 -82.16
C LEU A 63 2.59 30.05 -81.79
N ASP A 64 3.19 29.27 -82.70
CA ASP A 64 3.55 27.86 -82.44
C ASP A 64 4.57 27.69 -81.30
N LYS A 65 5.55 28.59 -81.19
CA LYS A 65 6.55 28.56 -80.10
C LYS A 65 5.97 29.01 -78.77
N VAL A 66 5.02 29.96 -78.80
CA VAL A 66 4.25 30.33 -77.60
C VAL A 66 3.42 29.15 -77.10
N PHE A 67 2.78 28.41 -78.01
CA PHE A 67 2.08 27.17 -77.68
C PHE A 67 3.02 26.10 -77.13
N GLU A 68 4.21 25.92 -77.71
CA GLU A 68 5.21 24.97 -77.22
C GLU A 68 5.69 25.31 -75.81
N LEU A 69 5.91 26.60 -75.51
CA LEU A 69 6.31 27.07 -74.19
C LEU A 69 5.19 26.92 -73.15
N LEU A 70 3.94 27.24 -73.54
CA LEU A 70 2.76 27.00 -72.69
C LEU A 70 2.58 25.52 -72.40
N GLN A 71 2.72 24.65 -73.40
CA GLN A 71 2.63 23.21 -73.21
C GLN A 71 3.71 22.72 -72.26
N LYS A 72 4.95 23.19 -72.42
CA LYS A 72 6.05 22.86 -71.51
C LYS A 72 5.80 23.32 -70.07
N MET A 73 5.27 24.53 -69.89
CA MET A 73 4.86 25.04 -68.56
C MET A 73 3.72 24.21 -67.95
N ILE A 74 2.73 23.81 -68.76
CA ILE A 74 1.63 22.96 -68.30
C ILE A 74 2.16 21.58 -67.89
N ASP A 75 3.05 20.99 -68.69
CA ASP A 75 3.64 19.69 -68.41
C ASP A 75 4.49 19.74 -67.13
N ASP A 76 5.27 20.81 -66.93
CA ASP A 76 6.07 21.01 -65.72
C ASP A 76 5.19 21.26 -64.48
N LEU A 77 4.18 22.13 -64.56
CA LEU A 77 3.21 22.33 -63.46
C LEU A 77 2.51 21.01 -63.12
N THR A 78 2.10 20.26 -64.13
CA THR A 78 1.45 18.95 -63.95
C THR A 78 2.40 17.97 -63.27
N GLY A 79 3.67 17.94 -63.68
CA GLY A 79 4.73 17.16 -63.04
C GLY A 79 4.93 17.53 -61.57
N GLN A 80 5.05 18.83 -61.26
CA GLN A 80 5.21 19.33 -59.90
C GLN A 80 3.98 19.02 -59.03
N ILE A 81 2.77 19.21 -59.56
CA ILE A 81 1.52 18.88 -58.85
C ILE A 81 1.45 17.39 -58.54
N ASN A 82 1.80 16.53 -59.51
CA ASN A 82 1.80 15.08 -59.30
C ASN A 82 2.84 14.65 -58.27
N ALA A 83 4.05 15.22 -58.32
CA ALA A 83 5.09 14.95 -57.34
C ALA A 83 4.67 15.40 -55.93
N ALA A 84 4.12 16.62 -55.79
CA ALA A 84 3.63 17.15 -54.52
C ALA A 84 2.45 16.32 -53.97
N ASN A 85 1.54 15.87 -54.83
CA ASN A 85 0.43 15.00 -54.43
C ASN A 85 0.92 13.64 -53.95
N LEU A 86 1.92 13.06 -54.63
CA LEU A 86 2.52 11.78 -54.22
C LEU A 86 3.23 11.91 -52.87
N GLU A 87 4.00 12.98 -52.69
CA GLU A 87 4.67 13.27 -51.42
C GLU A 87 3.66 13.48 -50.28
N HIS A 88 2.61 14.26 -50.54
CA HIS A 88 1.54 14.48 -49.58
C HIS A 88 0.83 13.17 -49.20
N ALA A 89 0.50 12.33 -50.18
CA ALA A 89 -0.11 11.02 -49.96
C ALA A 89 0.81 10.11 -49.12
N SER A 90 2.12 10.10 -49.42
CA SER A 90 3.12 9.36 -48.65
C SER A 90 3.19 9.82 -47.18
N ARG A 91 3.21 11.13 -46.95
CA ARG A 91 3.19 11.71 -45.59
C ARG A 91 1.90 11.37 -44.85
N MET A 92 0.75 11.42 -45.53
CA MET A 92 -0.53 11.03 -44.94
C MET A 92 -0.55 9.55 -44.53
N ALA A 93 -0.03 8.66 -45.37
CA ALA A 93 0.09 7.24 -45.05
C ALA A 93 1.01 7.01 -43.82
N ALA A 94 2.15 7.72 -43.77
CA ALA A 94 3.06 7.64 -42.62
C ALA A 94 2.42 8.14 -41.32
N PHE A 95 1.67 9.25 -41.37
CA PHE A 95 0.94 9.72 -40.20
C PHE A 95 -0.17 8.77 -39.77
N SER A 96 -0.92 8.20 -40.71
CA SER A 96 -1.94 7.18 -40.39
C SER A 96 -1.31 5.99 -39.65
N ALA A 97 -0.23 5.44 -40.18
CA ALA A 97 0.46 4.33 -39.53
C ALA A 97 1.01 4.69 -38.14
N SER A 98 1.49 5.93 -37.97
CA SER A 98 1.94 6.41 -36.66
C SER A 98 0.78 6.58 -35.66
N ILE A 99 -0.40 7.00 -36.13
CA ILE A 99 -1.60 7.10 -35.29
C ILE A 99 -2.03 5.71 -34.85
N ASP A 100 -2.14 4.75 -35.77
CA ASP A 100 -2.53 3.37 -35.47
C ASP A 100 -1.58 2.73 -34.43
N GLN A 101 -0.28 2.97 -34.57
CA GLN A 101 0.72 2.49 -33.60
C GLN A 101 0.55 3.14 -32.22
N LEU A 102 0.27 4.45 -32.16
CA LEU A 102 0.03 5.15 -30.91
C LEU A 102 -1.26 4.68 -30.23
N GLU A 103 -2.31 4.42 -30.99
CA GLU A 103 -3.57 3.85 -30.49
C GLU A 103 -3.37 2.45 -29.91
N ALA A 104 -2.61 1.59 -30.61
CA ALA A 104 -2.26 0.26 -30.11
C ALA A 104 -1.44 0.34 -28.80
N ASN A 105 -0.46 1.24 -28.74
CA ASN A 105 0.33 1.47 -27.53
C ASN A 105 -0.54 1.98 -26.36
N LEU A 106 -1.49 2.88 -26.63
CA LEU A 106 -2.40 3.43 -25.63
C LEU A 106 -3.32 2.34 -25.08
N ALA A 107 -3.87 1.49 -25.94
CA ALA A 107 -4.67 0.34 -25.52
C ALA A 107 -3.88 -0.64 -24.64
N SER A 108 -2.62 -0.92 -25.00
CA SER A 108 -1.73 -1.74 -24.18
C SER A 108 -1.49 -1.13 -22.80
N LEU A 109 -1.17 0.17 -22.75
CA LEU A 109 -0.90 0.88 -21.50
C LEU A 109 -2.14 0.93 -20.61
N GLN A 110 -3.33 1.10 -21.19
CA GLN A 110 -4.59 1.07 -20.47
C GLN A 110 -4.85 -0.30 -19.82
N ASN A 111 -4.53 -1.39 -20.52
CA ASN A 111 -4.62 -2.75 -19.98
C ASN A 111 -3.63 -2.97 -18.83
N GLU A 112 -2.39 -2.48 -18.98
CA GLU A 112 -1.37 -2.57 -17.94
C GLU A 112 -1.77 -1.80 -16.67
N VAL A 113 -2.34 -0.60 -16.83
CA VAL A 113 -2.88 0.19 -15.71
C VAL A 113 -4.03 -0.55 -15.03
N GLN A 114 -4.94 -1.17 -15.78
CA GLN A 114 -6.01 -1.98 -15.19
C GLN A 114 -5.49 -3.19 -14.43
N ALA A 115 -4.51 -3.90 -14.98
CA ALA A 115 -3.88 -5.04 -14.31
C ALA A 115 -3.19 -4.61 -13.01
N THR A 116 -2.42 -3.52 -13.06
CA THR A 116 -1.75 -2.93 -11.89
C THR A 116 -2.75 -2.50 -10.82
N ASN A 117 -3.86 -1.85 -11.21
CA ASN A 117 -4.89 -1.45 -10.26
C ASN A 117 -5.57 -2.65 -9.56
N ARG A 118 -5.75 -3.78 -10.26
CA ARG A 118 -6.25 -5.01 -9.63
C ARG A 118 -5.26 -5.55 -8.60
N GLN A 119 -3.96 -5.59 -8.94
CA GLN A 119 -2.91 -6.00 -8.00
C GLN A 119 -2.84 -5.10 -6.77
N ILE A 120 -2.96 -3.77 -6.94
CA ILE A 120 -3.04 -2.82 -5.82
C ILE A 120 -4.24 -3.13 -4.92
N GLY A 121 -5.41 -3.46 -5.51
CA GLY A 121 -6.59 -3.87 -4.76
C GLY A 121 -6.37 -5.14 -3.91
N GLU A 122 -5.78 -6.17 -4.50
CA GLU A 122 -5.47 -7.44 -3.82
C GLU A 122 -4.47 -7.26 -2.67
N ILE A 123 -3.42 -6.45 -2.90
CA ILE A 123 -2.43 -6.11 -1.87
C ILE A 123 -3.09 -5.33 -0.73
N SER A 124 -3.95 -4.36 -1.05
CA SER A 124 -4.65 -3.56 -0.04
C SER A 124 -5.57 -4.42 0.83
N GLN A 125 -6.28 -5.39 0.24
CA GLN A 125 -7.10 -6.34 0.98
C GLN A 125 -6.25 -7.27 1.87
N SER A 126 -5.08 -7.70 1.38
CA SER A 126 -4.13 -8.50 2.16
C SER A 126 -3.60 -7.71 3.36
N ILE A 127 -3.26 -6.44 3.20
CA ILE A 127 -2.83 -5.54 4.27
C ILE A 127 -3.93 -5.39 5.33
N SER A 128 -5.18 -5.19 4.91
CA SER A 128 -6.32 -5.10 5.84
C SER A 128 -6.46 -6.37 6.67
N THR A 129 -6.40 -7.54 6.02
CA THR A 129 -6.50 -8.85 6.68
C THR A 129 -5.36 -9.09 7.68
N LEU A 130 -4.12 -8.78 7.28
CA LEU A 130 -2.95 -8.89 8.15
C LEU A 130 -3.04 -7.94 9.35
N THR A 131 -3.57 -6.73 9.14
CA THR A 131 -3.77 -5.75 10.22
C THR A 131 -4.77 -6.27 11.25
N THR A 132 -5.92 -6.78 10.81
CA THR A 132 -6.93 -7.38 11.71
C THR A 132 -6.36 -8.59 12.46
N THR A 133 -5.59 -9.44 11.78
CA THR A 133 -4.94 -10.61 12.39
C THR A 133 -3.93 -10.17 13.46
N SER A 134 -3.09 -9.18 13.16
CA SER A 134 -2.11 -8.62 14.09
C SER A 134 -2.75 -8.06 15.36
N VAL A 135 -3.85 -7.31 15.22
CA VAL A 135 -4.62 -6.79 16.36
C VAL A 135 -5.19 -7.93 17.20
N SER A 136 -5.75 -8.96 16.56
CA SER A 136 -6.29 -10.13 17.26
C SER A 136 -5.22 -10.89 18.05
N VAL A 137 -4.06 -11.13 17.42
CA VAL A 137 -2.91 -11.80 18.07
C VAL A 137 -2.40 -10.97 19.25
N LYS A 138 -2.30 -9.64 19.10
CA LYS A 138 -1.90 -8.76 20.21
C LYS A 138 -2.84 -8.87 21.41
N LYS A 139 -4.16 -8.88 21.17
CA LYS A 139 -5.16 -9.06 22.22
C LYS A 139 -5.07 -10.43 22.90
N GLN A 140 -4.81 -11.48 22.12
CA GLN A 140 -4.58 -12.82 22.67
C GLN A 140 -3.33 -12.85 23.57
N LEU A 141 -2.25 -12.19 23.15
CA LEU A 141 -1.02 -12.10 23.92
C LEU A 141 -1.23 -11.35 25.25
N GLU A 142 -1.94 -10.22 25.22
CA GLU A 142 -2.32 -9.47 26.43
C GLU A 142 -3.15 -10.34 27.40
N THR A 143 -4.10 -11.12 26.87
CA THR A 143 -4.91 -12.05 27.66
C THR A 143 -4.06 -13.17 28.29
N ILE A 144 -3.08 -13.69 27.54
CA ILE A 144 -2.16 -14.73 28.05
C ILE A 144 -1.28 -14.16 29.15
N ASN A 145 -0.73 -12.96 28.97
CA ASN A 145 0.10 -12.30 29.99
C ASN A 145 -0.66 -12.07 31.29
N GLN A 146 -1.91 -11.58 31.22
CA GLN A 146 -2.77 -11.42 32.40
C GLN A 146 -3.03 -12.76 33.11
N ARG A 147 -3.25 -13.84 32.35
CA ARG A 147 -3.43 -15.18 32.93
C ARG A 147 -2.15 -15.70 33.57
N GLU A 148 -0.98 -15.47 32.97
CA GLU A 148 0.30 -15.86 33.54
C GLU A 148 0.54 -15.18 34.88
N GLU A 149 0.31 -13.86 34.94
CA GLU A 149 0.41 -13.07 36.17
C GLU A 149 -0.54 -13.60 37.25
N GLN A 150 -1.80 -13.85 36.91
CA GLN A 150 -2.77 -14.44 37.84
C GLN A 150 -2.34 -15.82 38.36
N ILE A 151 -1.78 -16.67 37.50
CA ILE A 151 -1.26 -17.99 37.91
C ILE A 151 -0.07 -17.82 38.86
N ARG A 152 0.83 -16.87 38.58
CA ARG A 152 1.99 -16.59 39.42
C ARG A 152 1.56 -16.14 40.82
N ASP A 153 0.60 -15.23 40.90
CA ASP A 153 0.04 -14.76 42.17
C ASP A 153 -0.67 -15.87 42.94
N ASN A 154 -1.45 -16.70 42.24
CA ASN A 154 -2.12 -17.85 42.86
C ASN A 154 -1.12 -18.87 43.41
N ARG A 155 -0.03 -19.16 42.67
CA ARG A 155 1.03 -20.04 43.14
C ARG A 155 1.75 -19.48 44.36
N ALA A 156 2.04 -18.18 44.38
CA ALA A 156 2.66 -17.53 45.55
C ALA A 156 1.78 -17.70 46.81
N LYS A 157 0.47 -17.46 46.68
CA LYS A 157 -0.49 -17.66 47.78
C LYS A 157 -0.61 -19.14 48.20
N GLU A 158 -0.57 -20.06 47.24
CA GLU A 158 -0.62 -21.49 47.53
C GLU A 158 0.62 -21.94 48.30
N VAL A 159 1.81 -21.49 47.90
CA VAL A 159 3.07 -21.77 48.61
C VAL A 159 3.00 -21.24 50.05
N GLU A 160 2.58 -19.98 50.25
CA GLU A 160 2.41 -19.40 51.59
C GLU A 160 1.41 -20.21 52.44
N SER A 161 0.28 -20.62 51.85
CA SER A 161 -0.70 -21.47 52.53
C SER A 161 -0.14 -22.85 52.88
N GLN A 162 0.70 -23.44 52.04
CA GLN A 162 1.34 -24.71 52.31
C GLN A 162 2.42 -24.59 53.39
N GLU A 163 3.25 -23.54 53.36
CA GLU A 163 4.27 -23.28 54.38
C GLU A 163 3.64 -23.08 55.77
N THR A 164 2.55 -22.31 55.86
CA THR A 164 1.82 -22.13 57.13
C THR A 164 1.23 -23.44 57.65
N LYS A 165 0.68 -24.29 56.77
CA LYS A 165 0.19 -25.63 57.15
C LYS A 165 1.32 -26.56 57.59
N GLN A 166 2.46 -26.56 56.89
CA GLN A 166 3.63 -27.35 57.26
C GLN A 166 4.21 -26.90 58.60
N ALA A 167 4.33 -25.59 58.83
CA ALA A 167 4.78 -25.04 60.10
C ALA A 167 3.84 -25.42 61.26
N ALA A 168 2.52 -25.35 61.05
CA ALA A 168 1.53 -25.82 62.02
C ALA A 168 1.64 -27.34 62.27
N GLY A 169 1.77 -28.14 61.21
CA GLY A 169 1.96 -29.59 61.30
C GLY A 169 3.24 -29.99 62.04
N SER A 170 4.35 -29.29 61.78
CA SER A 170 5.63 -29.50 62.48
C SER A 170 5.51 -29.21 63.97
N LYS A 171 4.81 -28.12 64.37
CA LYS A 171 4.52 -27.83 65.78
C LYS A 171 3.68 -28.92 66.44
N ILE A 172 2.68 -29.45 65.72
CA ILE A 172 1.84 -30.56 66.20
C ILE A 172 2.67 -31.82 66.41
N LEU A 173 3.53 -32.18 65.46
CA LEU A 173 4.41 -33.34 65.56
C LEU A 173 5.38 -33.20 66.73
N ALA A 174 6.03 -32.05 66.89
CA ALA A 174 6.94 -31.80 68.01
C ALA A 174 6.24 -31.92 69.37
N ALA A 175 5.02 -31.38 69.50
CA ALA A 175 4.23 -31.52 70.72
C ALA A 175 3.80 -32.98 70.99
N LEU A 176 3.46 -33.73 69.94
CA LEU A 176 3.15 -35.17 70.06
C LEU A 176 4.36 -35.99 70.48
N GLU A 177 5.55 -35.67 69.95
CA GLU A 177 6.81 -36.30 70.31
C GLU A 177 7.17 -36.04 71.79
N ASP A 178 7.02 -34.80 72.28
CA ASP A 178 7.22 -34.49 73.71
C ASP A 178 6.24 -35.27 74.61
N ILE A 179 4.96 -35.34 74.23
CA ILE A 179 3.96 -36.15 74.97
C ILE A 179 4.36 -37.61 74.99
N HIS A 180 4.74 -38.16 73.83
CA HIS A 180 5.16 -39.56 73.72
C HIS A 180 6.36 -39.85 74.63
N ASP A 181 7.40 -39.03 74.59
CA ASP A 181 8.60 -39.23 75.42
C ASP A 181 8.32 -39.13 76.92
N ARG A 182 7.41 -38.25 77.33
CA ARG A 182 6.96 -38.15 78.73
C ARG A 182 6.15 -39.38 79.15
N LEU A 183 5.25 -39.86 78.29
CA LEU A 183 4.48 -41.08 78.56
C LEU A 183 5.40 -42.31 78.65
N VAL A 184 6.36 -42.45 77.73
CA VAL A 184 7.35 -43.53 77.74
C VAL A 184 8.16 -43.49 79.03
N ARG A 185 8.64 -42.32 79.46
CA ARG A 185 9.33 -42.15 80.75
C ARG A 185 8.47 -42.58 81.92
N ALA A 186 7.22 -42.11 82.01
CA ALA A 186 6.29 -42.45 83.08
C ALA A 186 5.96 -43.95 83.14
N VAL A 187 5.93 -44.64 82.00
CA VAL A 187 5.68 -46.08 81.94
C VAL A 187 6.92 -46.88 82.36
N ILE A 188 8.11 -46.47 81.93
CA ILE A 188 9.38 -47.17 82.22
C ILE A 188 9.87 -46.92 83.65
N SER A 189 9.59 -45.76 84.25
CA SER A 189 10.03 -45.37 85.60
C SER A 189 9.26 -46.07 86.74
N HIS A 190 8.93 -47.35 86.59
CA HIS A 190 8.16 -48.19 87.53
C HIS A 190 8.45 -47.95 89.04
N GLU A 191 7.76 -46.97 89.61
CA GLU A 191 7.30 -46.92 91.00
C GLU A 191 5.87 -46.39 90.98
N GLY A 192 4.89 -47.24 90.63
CA GLY A 192 3.50 -47.22 91.12
C GLY A 192 2.64 -45.93 91.09
N SER A 193 3.12 -44.79 90.56
CA SER A 193 2.40 -43.52 90.54
C SER A 193 2.18 -43.11 89.11
N PHE A 194 0.97 -43.37 88.64
CA PHE A 194 0.40 -42.79 87.44
C PHE A 194 0.59 -41.26 87.54
N LEU A 195 1.48 -40.66 86.72
CA LEU A 195 1.83 -39.23 86.65
C LEU A 195 1.15 -38.36 87.71
N GLU A 196 1.87 -37.80 88.67
CA GLU A 196 1.26 -36.89 89.67
C GLU A 196 0.38 -35.84 88.97
N GLU A 197 -0.79 -35.55 89.54
CA GLU A 197 -1.82 -34.73 88.88
C GLU A 197 -1.30 -33.33 88.49
N SER A 198 -0.26 -32.85 89.20
CA SER A 198 0.52 -31.65 88.88
C SER A 198 1.23 -31.73 87.52
N GLU A 199 1.96 -32.82 87.23
CA GLU A 199 2.73 -32.99 86.01
C GLU A 199 1.82 -33.09 84.77
N ARG A 200 0.64 -33.70 84.91
CA ARG A 200 -0.36 -33.76 83.84
C ARG A 200 -0.97 -32.40 83.54
N LEU A 201 -1.27 -31.63 84.57
CA LEU A 201 -1.81 -30.29 84.40
C LEU A 201 -0.79 -29.36 83.73
N ASP A 202 0.50 -29.53 84.05
CA ASP A 202 1.58 -28.78 83.39
C ASP A 202 1.75 -29.18 81.92
N ILE A 203 1.66 -30.48 81.59
CA ILE A 203 1.65 -30.96 80.20
C ILE A 203 0.47 -30.35 79.42
N ILE A 204 -0.74 -30.36 79.99
CA ILE A 204 -1.93 -29.76 79.36
C ILE A 204 -1.75 -28.25 79.18
N LYS A 205 -1.14 -27.56 80.14
CA LYS A 205 -0.91 -26.11 80.07
C LYS A 205 0.13 -25.76 79.01
N GLN A 206 1.19 -26.54 78.87
CA GLN A 206 2.23 -26.36 77.85
C GLN A 206 1.67 -26.64 76.44
N ILE A 207 0.91 -27.71 76.28
CA ILE A 207 0.22 -28.06 75.03
C ILE A 207 -0.80 -27.00 74.64
N LYS A 208 -1.57 -26.47 75.59
CA LYS A 208 -2.49 -25.35 75.34
C LYS A 208 -1.78 -24.07 74.91
N LYS A 209 -0.55 -23.84 75.40
CA LYS A 209 0.28 -22.68 75.03
C LYS A 209 0.87 -22.83 73.63
N GLU A 210 1.28 -24.04 73.24
CA GLU A 210 1.94 -24.30 71.96
C GLU A 210 0.96 -24.56 70.80
N LEU A 211 -0.15 -25.25 71.06
CA LEU A 211 -1.15 -25.65 70.06
C LEU A 211 -2.39 -24.74 70.05
N GLY A 212 -2.58 -23.93 71.09
CA GLY A 212 -3.74 -23.08 71.29
C GLY A 212 -4.90 -23.79 72.00
N HIS A 213 -5.68 -23.03 72.77
CA HIS A 213 -6.74 -23.55 73.66
C HIS A 213 -7.89 -24.29 72.96
N LYS A 214 -8.04 -24.15 71.65
CA LYS A 214 -9.10 -24.79 70.85
C LYS A 214 -8.61 -26.01 70.05
N HIS A 215 -7.34 -26.40 70.21
CA HIS A 215 -6.78 -27.50 69.45
C HIS A 215 -7.39 -28.85 69.89
N PRO A 216 -7.78 -29.75 68.97
CA PRO A 216 -8.43 -31.01 69.32
C PRO A 216 -7.60 -31.87 70.29
N LEU A 217 -6.27 -31.90 70.13
CA LEU A 217 -5.38 -32.62 71.06
C LEU A 217 -5.39 -32.01 72.47
N ALA A 218 -5.37 -30.68 72.58
CA ALA A 218 -5.41 -30.00 73.87
C ALA A 218 -6.75 -30.26 74.60
N LEU A 219 -7.85 -30.31 73.84
CA LEU A 219 -9.17 -30.65 74.36
C LEU A 219 -9.26 -32.12 74.77
N LEU A 220 -8.75 -33.04 73.96
CA LEU A 220 -8.74 -34.48 74.26
C LEU A 220 -7.91 -34.80 75.52
N LEU A 221 -6.75 -34.16 75.68
CA LEU A 221 -5.92 -34.30 76.88
C LEU A 221 -6.61 -33.71 78.11
N GLU A 222 -7.27 -32.56 77.98
CA GLU A 222 -8.06 -31.98 79.07
C GLU A 222 -9.22 -32.87 79.49
N VAL A 223 -9.95 -33.44 78.53
CA VAL A 223 -11.05 -34.39 78.82
C VAL A 223 -10.50 -35.66 79.47
N SER A 224 -9.38 -36.18 78.97
CA SER A 224 -8.74 -37.39 79.52
C SER A 224 -8.23 -37.17 80.95
N ALA A 225 -7.72 -35.98 81.27
CA ALA A 225 -7.36 -35.61 82.63
C ALA A 225 -8.61 -35.52 83.53
N LYS A 226 -9.66 -34.80 83.09
CA LYS A 226 -10.91 -34.67 83.87
C LYS A 226 -11.61 -36.00 84.13
N GLN A 227 -11.63 -36.92 83.15
CA GLN A 227 -12.22 -38.25 83.34
C GLN A 227 -11.47 -39.09 84.39
N ASN A 228 -10.16 -38.92 84.50
CA ASN A 228 -9.36 -39.63 85.49
C ASN A 228 -9.53 -39.06 86.90
N SER A 229 -9.56 -37.73 87.05
CA SER A 229 -9.87 -37.08 88.33
C SER A 229 -11.24 -37.52 88.86
N ASN A 230 -12.23 -37.70 87.98
CA ASN A 230 -13.55 -38.23 88.36
C ASN A 230 -13.53 -39.72 88.74
N GLN A 231 -12.67 -40.55 88.15
CA GLN A 231 -12.53 -41.96 88.55
C GLN A 231 -11.84 -42.13 89.91
N LEU A 232 -10.93 -41.20 90.27
CA LEU A 232 -10.29 -41.17 91.58
C LEU A 232 -11.22 -40.70 92.72
N GLN A 233 -12.30 -39.96 92.41
CA GLN A 233 -13.32 -39.56 93.42
C GLN A 233 -14.38 -40.63 93.70
N ILE A 234 -14.43 -41.72 92.93
CA ILE A 234 -15.41 -42.81 93.08
C ILE A 234 -14.82 -44.04 93.80
N ARG A 235 -13.52 -44.02 94.13
CA ARG A 235 -12.88 -44.99 95.04
C ARG A 235 -12.68 -44.41 96.42
#